data_AF-A0A8H6BVS7-F1
#
_entry.id   AF-A0A8H6BVS7-F1
#
_cell.length_a   1.000
_cell.length_b   1.000
_cell.length_c   1.000
_cell.angle_alpha   90.00
_cell.angle_beta   90.00
_cell.angle_gamma   90.00
#
_symmetry.space_group_name_H-M   'P 1'
#
loop_
_entity.id
_entity.type
_entity.pdbx_description
1 polymer ?
#
loop_
_entity_poly.entity_id
_entity_poly.type
_entity_poly.pdbx_seq_one_letter_code
_entity_poly.pdbx_strand_id
1 'polypeptide(L)'
;MTSIEEEEDHTQDSLGNTIINPSQKIESTNQIINHPKLSINDLPSELLIQIFTHLDPIYLNSLRLVCKHWNYIINDKELWMKSFQLRFNIPITSSSFPSLSQSSNWMNEYFMRLQVNKNWKRGISIHKTYQIINNEHRFNDLTMVDFGMNKILTYDKRYNNISIGKLSDGKNQGFIPGGNINGFSTDVLCFDINWNYLVIGTKNGEIILKNLYTSTSSVSQRSSVTKFDTIDEESPIMDIIMNKDVIISGSFEGIIKCWDLQGKIVKKINLEEEVIYNISSDFKKHIIVNTDRHIFVIDYQTEEIISKIDLGFIINENESIEYDLLIRSKNKLDVDYGTQKIIICYKSFIRVFYFDNHNYSHRELKLEKDIEL
;
A
#
# COMPACT_ATOMS: atom_id res chain seq x y z
N MET A 1 40.72 80.69 25.29
CA MET A 1 41.76 80.68 24.24
C MET A 1 41.67 79.33 23.56
N THR A 2 40.75 79.23 22.61
CA THR A 2 40.95 79.38 21.15
C THR A 2 41.33 78.04 20.51
N SER A 3 40.27 77.45 19.98
CA SER A 3 40.15 76.49 18.88
C SER A 3 41.23 76.57 17.81
N ILE A 4 41.69 75.39 17.36
CA ILE A 4 42.16 75.16 16.00
C ILE A 4 41.47 73.88 15.54
N GLU A 5 40.43 74.04 14.74
CA GLU A 5 39.79 72.99 13.95
C GLU A 5 40.65 72.79 12.70
N GLU A 6 41.14 71.57 12.45
CA GLU A 6 41.60 71.17 11.13
C GLU A 6 40.40 70.55 10.40
N GLU A 7 39.81 71.31 9.48
CA GLU A 7 38.77 70.83 8.56
C GLU A 7 39.41 69.87 7.53
N GLU A 8 39.07 68.59 7.58
CA GLU A 8 39.33 67.65 6.49
C GLU A 8 38.31 67.89 5.37
N ASP A 9 38.79 68.38 4.23
CA ASP A 9 38.01 68.68 3.04
C ASP A 9 37.61 67.36 2.33
N HIS A 10 36.49 66.77 2.74
CA HIS A 10 35.94 65.55 2.15
C HIS A 10 35.01 65.89 0.98
N THR A 11 35.48 65.78 -0.25
CA THR A 11 34.61 65.91 -1.44
C THR A 11 33.65 64.72 -1.53
N GLN A 12 32.35 64.97 -1.37
CA GLN A 12 31.28 63.99 -1.52
C GLN A 12 30.62 64.05 -2.91
N ASP A 13 30.21 62.90 -3.44
CA ASP A 13 29.38 62.84 -4.65
C ASP A 13 27.92 63.26 -4.38
N SER A 14 27.12 63.43 -5.43
CA SER A 14 25.70 63.83 -5.34
C SER A 14 24.78 62.79 -4.68
N LEU A 15 25.32 61.66 -4.23
CA LEU A 15 24.62 60.63 -3.45
C LEU A 15 25.16 60.52 -2.00
N GLY A 16 26.09 61.40 -1.61
CA GLY A 16 26.61 61.50 -0.24
C GLY A 16 27.81 60.59 0.07
N ASN A 17 28.47 60.01 -0.94
CA ASN A 17 29.64 59.16 -0.71
C ASN A 17 30.94 59.98 -0.75
N THR A 18 31.83 59.74 0.20
CA THR A 18 33.16 60.38 0.25
C THR A 18 34.09 59.80 -0.82
N ILE A 19 34.59 60.65 -1.72
CA ILE A 19 35.50 60.25 -2.79
C ILE A 19 36.94 60.27 -2.26
N ILE A 20 37.53 59.10 -2.06
CA ILE A 20 38.96 58.96 -1.69
C ILE A 20 39.79 58.93 -2.99
N ASN A 21 40.51 60.01 -3.29
CA ASN A 21 41.43 60.04 -4.43
C ASN A 21 42.67 59.18 -4.15
N PRO A 22 42.95 58.13 -4.94
CA PRO A 22 44.07 57.24 -4.70
C PRO A 22 45.35 57.85 -5.28
N SER A 23 45.92 58.79 -4.54
CA SER A 23 47.24 59.30 -4.86
C SER A 23 47.99 59.69 -3.59
N GLN A 24 48.53 58.69 -2.89
CA GLN A 24 49.90 58.75 -2.38
C GLN A 24 50.38 57.36 -1.89
N LYS A 25 51.38 56.85 -2.63
CA LYS A 25 52.43 55.91 -2.23
C LYS A 25 52.02 54.52 -1.74
N ILE A 26 52.05 53.61 -2.72
CA ILE A 26 52.33 52.19 -2.60
C ILE A 26 53.66 52.03 -1.84
N GLU A 27 53.58 51.70 -0.55
CA GLU A 27 54.63 50.92 0.12
C GLU A 27 54.15 49.47 0.18
N SER A 28 54.94 48.61 -0.44
CA SER A 28 54.74 47.18 -0.56
C SER A 28 54.79 46.49 0.80
N THR A 29 53.64 46.38 1.46
CA THR A 29 53.40 45.32 2.44
C THR A 29 52.43 44.34 1.82
N ASN A 30 52.95 43.20 1.34
CA ASN A 30 52.16 42.00 1.10
C ASN A 30 51.62 41.51 2.46
N GLN A 31 50.58 42.17 2.99
CA GLN A 31 49.74 41.58 4.00
C GLN A 31 48.81 40.61 3.28
N ILE A 32 49.26 39.35 3.21
CA ILE A 32 48.37 38.22 2.95
C ILE A 32 47.25 38.35 3.99
N ILE A 33 46.03 38.65 3.54
CA ILE A 33 44.84 38.60 4.37
C ILE A 33 44.68 37.12 4.74
N ASN A 34 45.29 36.72 5.86
CA ASN A 34 45.09 35.42 6.45
C ASN A 34 43.66 35.41 6.97
N HIS A 35 42.70 34.99 6.13
CA HIS A 35 41.42 34.55 6.65
C HIS A 35 41.73 33.52 7.74
N PRO A 36 41.18 33.67 8.97
CA PRO A 36 41.37 32.65 9.99
C PRO A 36 40.92 31.33 9.39
N LYS A 37 41.80 30.30 9.47
CA LYS A 37 41.48 28.97 8.95
C LYS A 37 40.30 28.42 9.75
N LEU A 38 39.09 28.64 9.25
CA LEU A 38 37.87 28.08 9.80
C LEU A 38 37.98 26.56 9.76
N SER A 39 37.96 25.96 10.93
CA SER A 39 37.89 24.53 11.13
C SER A 39 36.44 24.08 11.16
N ILE A 40 36.20 22.82 10.84
CA ILE A 40 34.88 22.19 10.99
C ILE A 40 34.35 22.32 12.44
N ASN A 41 35.23 22.38 13.44
CA ASN A 41 34.85 22.56 14.84
C ASN A 41 34.35 23.96 15.19
N ASP A 42 34.55 24.94 14.31
CA ASP A 42 34.07 26.31 14.50
C ASP A 42 32.62 26.48 14.04
N LEU A 43 32.02 25.44 13.44
CA LEU A 43 30.62 25.44 13.03
C LEU A 43 29.69 25.24 14.25
N PRO A 44 28.50 25.88 14.26
CA PRO A 44 27.44 25.58 15.22
C PRO A 44 27.05 24.10 15.22
N SER A 45 26.62 23.60 16.38
CA SER A 45 26.24 22.19 16.57
C SER A 45 25.15 21.76 15.59
N GLU A 46 24.24 22.65 15.22
CA GLU A 46 23.13 22.41 14.30
C GLU A 46 23.64 22.10 12.88
N LEU A 47 24.67 22.82 12.43
CA LEU A 47 25.30 22.58 11.12
C LEU A 47 26.08 21.27 11.14
N LEU A 48 26.75 20.96 12.25
CA LEU A 48 27.43 19.67 12.43
C LEU A 48 26.43 18.50 12.43
N ILE A 49 25.26 18.65 13.05
CA ILE A 49 24.16 17.66 12.97
C ILE A 49 23.71 17.47 11.53
N GLN A 50 23.51 18.55 10.77
CA GLN A 50 23.13 18.47 9.36
C GLN A 50 24.19 17.74 8.52
N ILE A 51 25.47 18.08 8.70
CA ILE A 51 26.58 17.42 8.00
C ILE A 51 26.62 15.93 8.36
N PHE A 52 26.58 15.59 9.65
CA PHE A 52 26.65 14.20 10.13
C PHE A 52 25.42 13.37 9.76
N THR A 53 24.25 13.99 9.60
CA THR A 53 23.01 13.31 9.16
C THR A 53 23.20 12.59 7.81
N HIS A 54 24.03 13.14 6.93
CA HIS A 54 24.30 12.59 5.60
C HIS A 54 25.36 11.47 5.59
N LEU A 55 25.98 11.16 6.73
CA LEU A 55 27.01 10.13 6.83
C LEU A 55 26.40 8.77 7.18
N ASP A 56 27.01 7.70 6.68
CA ASP A 56 26.61 6.35 7.09
C ASP A 56 26.89 6.11 8.59
N PRO A 57 26.02 5.38 9.31
CA PRO A 57 26.18 5.11 10.75
C PRO A 57 27.52 4.49 11.16
N ILE A 58 28.15 3.76 10.23
CA ILE A 58 29.47 3.16 10.45
C ILE A 58 30.52 4.25 10.65
N TYR A 59 30.49 5.32 9.86
CA TYR A 59 31.42 6.44 10.00
C TYR A 59 31.12 7.27 11.25
N LEU A 60 29.85 7.45 11.60
CA LEU A 60 29.45 8.15 12.83
C LEU A 60 30.10 7.53 14.08
N ASN A 61 30.22 6.20 14.15
CA ASN A 61 30.90 5.54 15.26
C ASN A 61 32.40 5.90 15.32
N SER A 62 33.08 6.03 14.18
CA SER A 62 34.47 6.48 14.14
C SER A 62 34.60 7.95 14.54
N LEU A 63 33.66 8.81 14.13
CA LEU A 63 33.68 10.25 14.44
C LEU A 63 33.52 10.54 15.94
N ARG A 64 32.84 9.66 16.69
CA ARG A 64 32.75 9.77 18.17
C ARG A 64 34.11 9.76 18.85
N LEU A 65 35.12 9.14 18.23
CA LEU A 65 36.45 9.00 18.81
C LEU A 65 37.37 10.21 18.52
N VAL A 66 36.93 11.16 17.70
CA VAL A 66 37.76 12.30 17.28
C VAL A 66 37.91 13.32 18.42
N CYS A 67 36.81 13.75 19.04
CA CYS A 67 36.85 14.67 20.17
C CYS A 67 35.57 14.60 21.03
N LYS A 68 35.62 15.21 22.22
CA LYS A 68 34.48 15.26 23.15
C LYS A 68 33.25 15.96 22.54
N HIS A 69 33.47 17.01 21.75
CA HIS A 69 32.39 17.77 21.11
C HIS A 69 31.66 16.94 20.05
N TRP A 70 32.40 16.21 19.21
CA TRP A 70 31.79 15.31 18.21
C TRP A 70 31.06 14.15 18.87
N ASN A 71 31.61 13.58 19.93
CA ASN A 71 30.89 12.56 20.70
C ASN A 71 29.59 13.12 21.30
N TYR A 72 29.56 14.37 21.77
CA TYR A 72 28.32 15.00 22.26
C TYR A 72 27.29 15.13 21.13
N ILE A 73 27.69 15.68 19.97
CA ILE A 73 26.80 15.87 18.82
C ILE A 73 26.28 14.53 18.28
N ILE A 74 27.13 13.51 18.17
CA ILE A 74 26.72 12.22 17.62
C ILE A 74 25.78 11.46 18.56
N ASN A 75 25.80 11.72 19.86
CA ASN A 75 24.81 11.13 20.78
C ASN A 75 23.49 11.91 20.81
N ASP A 76 23.36 12.99 20.04
CA ASP A 76 22.13 13.75 19.92
C ASP A 76 21.01 12.94 19.24
N LYS A 77 19.79 13.05 19.78
CA LYS A 77 18.62 12.32 19.28
C LYS A 77 18.21 12.77 17.88
N GLU A 78 18.29 14.07 17.60
CA GLU A 78 17.86 14.68 16.35
C GLU A 78 18.71 14.20 15.17
N LEU A 79 20.01 14.03 15.39
CA LEU A 79 20.92 13.45 14.40
C LEU A 79 20.47 12.06 13.96
N TRP A 80 20.23 11.15 14.90
CA TRP A 80 19.81 9.79 14.56
C TRP A 80 18.39 9.73 13.99
N MET A 81 17.49 10.59 14.46
CA MET A 81 16.15 10.72 13.89
C MET A 81 16.21 11.16 12.42
N LYS A 82 16.93 12.25 12.11
CA LYS A 82 17.07 12.78 10.75
C LYS A 82 17.80 11.79 9.83
N SER A 83 18.89 11.19 10.33
CA SER A 83 19.67 10.21 9.54
C SER A 83 18.83 8.98 9.21
N PHE A 84 18.04 8.50 10.18
CA PHE A 84 17.09 7.41 9.97
C PHE A 84 16.00 7.77 8.95
N GLN A 85 15.38 8.94 9.10
CA GLN A 85 14.35 9.42 8.18
C GLN A 85 14.88 9.52 6.75
N LEU A 86 16.07 10.11 6.57
CA LEU A 86 16.74 10.22 5.28
C LEU A 86 17.03 8.84 4.67
N ARG A 87 17.55 7.89 5.46
CA ARG A 87 17.92 6.56 4.96
C ARG A 87 16.72 5.72 4.53
N PHE A 88 15.61 5.82 5.25
CA PHE A 88 14.43 4.98 5.04
C PHE A 88 13.29 5.71 4.31
N ASN A 89 13.53 6.91 3.76
CA ASN A 89 12.54 7.76 3.07
C ASN A 89 11.27 7.98 3.91
N ILE A 90 11.44 8.21 5.21
CA ILE A 90 10.33 8.50 6.12
C ILE A 90 10.10 10.01 6.14
N PRO A 91 8.85 10.51 6.08
CA PRO A 91 8.56 11.92 6.18
C PRO A 91 9.21 12.56 7.42
N ILE A 92 9.79 13.75 7.24
CA ILE A 92 10.48 14.49 8.32
C ILE A 92 9.52 14.82 9.47
N THR A 93 8.23 14.93 9.18
CA THR A 93 7.15 15.17 10.16
C THR A 93 6.86 13.95 11.05
N SER A 94 7.35 12.76 10.72
CA SER A 94 7.13 11.55 11.51
C SER A 94 8.06 11.51 12.73
N SER A 95 7.49 11.74 13.92
CA SER A 95 8.19 11.68 15.20
C SER A 95 8.25 10.28 15.82
N SER A 96 7.68 9.27 15.17
CA SER A 96 7.62 7.89 15.64
C SER A 96 7.80 6.90 14.49
N PHE A 97 8.14 5.66 14.86
CA PHE A 97 8.30 4.54 13.94
C PHE A 97 7.78 3.26 14.61
N PRO A 98 7.30 2.27 13.84
CA PRO A 98 7.07 0.93 14.36
C PRO A 98 8.42 0.35 14.81
N SER A 99 8.63 0.20 16.11
CA SER A 99 9.91 -0.24 16.66
C SER A 99 10.10 -1.73 16.44
N LEU A 100 11.12 -2.11 15.66
CA LEU A 100 11.58 -3.49 15.63
C LEU A 100 12.36 -3.80 16.92
N SER A 101 13.10 -2.83 17.43
CA SER A 101 14.02 -2.99 18.57
C SER A 101 13.32 -3.01 19.92
N GLN A 102 12.00 -2.79 19.93
CA GLN A 102 11.20 -2.55 21.14
C GLN A 102 11.74 -1.37 21.97
N SER A 103 12.50 -0.48 21.33
CA SER A 103 13.09 0.73 21.90
C SER A 103 12.63 1.97 21.14
N SER A 104 12.47 3.09 21.85
CA SER A 104 12.24 4.42 21.26
C SER A 104 13.54 5.11 20.85
N ASN A 105 14.69 4.45 21.03
CA ASN A 105 15.99 4.98 20.67
C ASN A 105 16.25 4.82 19.16
N TRP A 106 16.34 5.95 18.46
CA TRP A 106 16.56 6.01 17.00
C TRP A 106 17.86 5.34 16.55
N MET A 107 18.94 5.46 17.33
CA MET A 107 20.23 4.82 17.02
C MET A 107 20.09 3.30 17.05
N ASN A 108 19.50 2.75 18.13
CA ASN A 108 19.28 1.32 18.28
C ASN A 108 18.41 0.76 17.16
N GLU A 109 17.31 1.44 16.85
CA GLU A 109 16.42 1.05 15.75
C GLU A 109 17.14 1.06 14.41
N TYR A 110 17.92 2.12 14.12
CA TYR A 110 18.68 2.23 12.88
C TYR A 110 19.63 1.03 12.72
N PHE A 111 20.51 0.80 13.68
CA PHE A 111 21.47 -0.31 13.58
C PHE A 111 20.76 -1.67 13.47
N MET A 112 19.66 -1.86 14.19
CA MET A 112 18.92 -3.11 14.11
C MET A 112 18.27 -3.32 12.74
N ARG A 113 17.72 -2.27 12.11
CA ARG A 113 17.20 -2.34 10.73
C ARG A 113 18.30 -2.60 9.71
N LEU A 114 19.47 -1.98 9.86
CA LEU A 114 20.60 -2.28 8.99
C LEU A 114 21.03 -3.74 9.11
N GLN A 115 21.07 -4.27 10.34
CA GLN A 115 21.39 -5.67 10.58
C GLN A 115 20.34 -6.60 9.97
N VAL A 116 19.05 -6.30 10.14
CA VAL A 116 17.94 -7.06 9.53
C VAL A 116 18.04 -7.02 8.01
N ASN A 117 18.25 -5.85 7.39
CA ASN A 117 18.45 -5.73 5.95
C ASN A 117 19.65 -6.53 5.44
N LYS A 118 20.76 -6.52 6.19
CA LYS A 118 21.94 -7.32 5.87
C LYS A 118 21.64 -8.82 5.97
N ASN A 119 20.93 -9.24 7.01
CA ASN A 119 20.50 -10.61 7.22
C ASN A 119 19.59 -11.09 6.08
N TRP A 120 18.60 -10.28 5.67
CA TRP A 120 17.74 -10.55 4.51
C TRP A 120 18.53 -10.69 3.21
N LYS A 121 19.45 -9.77 2.91
CA LYS A 121 20.32 -9.85 1.71
C LYS A 121 21.18 -11.11 1.67
N ARG A 122 21.55 -11.64 2.85
CA ARG A 122 22.35 -12.86 2.98
C ARG A 122 21.51 -14.15 3.04
N GLY A 123 20.18 -14.03 3.05
CA GLY A 123 19.29 -15.17 3.30
C GLY A 123 19.40 -15.75 4.72
N ILE A 124 19.95 -14.99 5.68
CA ILE A 124 20.04 -15.40 7.09
C ILE A 124 18.75 -14.95 7.77
N SER A 125 17.73 -15.81 7.78
CA SER A 125 16.44 -15.49 8.39
C SER A 125 15.89 -16.67 9.20
N ILE A 126 14.85 -16.40 10.00
CA ILE A 126 14.14 -17.45 10.72
C ILE A 126 13.07 -18.00 9.77
N HIS A 127 13.32 -19.17 9.21
CA HIS A 127 12.31 -19.91 8.45
C HIS A 127 11.49 -20.77 9.41
N LYS A 128 10.17 -20.56 9.43
CA LYS A 128 9.25 -21.42 10.18
C LYS A 128 8.30 -22.10 9.20
N THR A 129 8.16 -23.40 9.37
CA THR A 129 7.26 -24.23 8.58
C THR A 129 6.28 -24.91 9.53
N TYR A 130 4.99 -24.85 9.21
CA TYR A 130 3.94 -25.48 9.99
C TYR A 130 3.13 -26.41 9.09
N GLN A 131 2.77 -27.57 9.63
CA GLN A 131 1.82 -28.45 8.98
C GLN A 131 0.41 -28.09 9.43
N ILE A 132 -0.54 -28.05 8.49
CA ILE A 132 -1.96 -27.82 8.79
C ILE A 132 -2.56 -29.13 9.33
N ILE A 133 -3.33 -29.08 10.42
CA ILE A 133 -3.66 -30.22 11.30
C ILE A 133 -4.37 -31.38 10.60
N ASN A 134 -5.02 -31.16 9.45
CA ASN A 134 -6.04 -32.11 9.00
C ASN A 134 -5.70 -32.90 7.74
N ASN A 135 -4.66 -32.58 6.96
CA ASN A 135 -4.45 -33.10 5.58
C ASN A 135 -5.68 -32.96 4.62
N GLU A 136 -6.81 -32.46 5.11
CA GLU A 136 -8.05 -32.14 4.39
C GLU A 136 -7.96 -30.79 3.68
N HIS A 137 -7.06 -29.93 4.16
CA HIS A 137 -6.73 -28.68 3.48
C HIS A 137 -5.73 -29.01 2.37
N ARG A 138 -6.21 -29.11 1.13
CA ARG A 138 -5.43 -29.61 -0.01
C ARG A 138 -5.00 -28.49 -0.94
N PHE A 139 -5.86 -27.50 -1.11
CA PHE A 139 -5.61 -26.35 -1.95
C PHE A 139 -5.54 -25.08 -1.10
N ASN A 140 -4.79 -24.09 -1.58
CA ASN A 140 -4.66 -22.80 -0.94
C ASN A 140 -4.96 -21.73 -1.98
N ASP A 141 -6.22 -21.32 -2.05
CA ASP A 141 -6.68 -20.28 -2.95
C ASP A 141 -6.43 -18.87 -2.36
N LEU A 142 -6.43 -18.76 -1.03
CA LEU A 142 -6.09 -17.51 -0.33
C LEU A 142 -5.37 -17.77 1.00
N THR A 143 -4.34 -16.97 1.26
CA THR A 143 -3.70 -16.86 2.58
C THR A 143 -3.80 -15.43 3.10
N MET A 144 -4.40 -15.25 4.28
CA MET A 144 -4.43 -13.99 5.02
C MET A 144 -3.54 -14.06 6.25
N VAL A 145 -2.83 -12.97 6.53
CA VAL A 145 -1.93 -12.87 7.70
C VAL A 145 -2.18 -11.55 8.41
N ASP A 146 -2.29 -11.61 9.74
CA ASP A 146 -2.27 -10.44 10.61
C ASP A 146 -1.15 -10.61 11.65
N PHE A 147 -0.05 -9.89 11.45
CA PHE A 147 1.11 -9.93 12.33
C PHE A 147 0.80 -9.34 13.72
N GLY A 148 -0.09 -8.35 13.80
CA GLY A 148 -0.46 -7.70 15.06
C GLY A 148 -1.33 -8.61 15.94
N MET A 149 -2.28 -9.32 15.33
CA MET A 149 -3.11 -10.32 16.00
C MET A 149 -2.43 -11.69 16.15
N ASN A 150 -1.27 -11.88 15.54
CA ASN A 150 -0.57 -13.17 15.45
C ASN A 150 -1.46 -14.27 14.82
N LYS A 151 -2.17 -13.94 13.73
CA LYS A 151 -3.12 -14.83 13.07
C LYS A 151 -2.71 -15.12 11.63
N ILE A 152 -2.98 -16.35 11.21
CA ILE A 152 -2.94 -16.79 9.83
C ILE A 152 -4.26 -17.49 9.49
N LEU A 153 -4.78 -17.25 8.30
CA LEU A 153 -5.96 -17.92 7.76
C LEU A 153 -5.64 -18.40 6.35
N THR A 154 -6.01 -19.64 6.05
CA THR A 154 -5.93 -20.20 4.70
C THR A 154 -7.31 -20.70 4.27
N TYR A 155 -7.66 -20.46 3.01
CA TYR A 155 -8.94 -20.86 2.43
C TYR A 155 -8.73 -21.71 1.18
N ASP A 156 -9.46 -22.82 1.14
CA ASP A 156 -9.54 -23.77 0.04
C ASP A 156 -10.92 -23.61 -0.61
N LYS A 157 -10.97 -22.95 -1.76
CA LYS A 157 -12.20 -22.69 -2.53
C LYS A 157 -12.85 -24.00 -2.99
N ARG A 158 -12.04 -25.00 -3.34
CA ARG A 158 -12.53 -26.26 -3.90
C ARG A 158 -13.33 -27.08 -2.90
N TYR A 159 -12.98 -27.03 -1.62
CA TYR A 159 -13.70 -27.75 -0.57
C TYR A 159 -14.42 -26.83 0.42
N ASN A 160 -14.32 -25.51 0.24
CA ASN A 160 -14.79 -24.49 1.18
C ASN A 160 -14.21 -24.65 2.60
N ASN A 161 -13.01 -25.23 2.70
CA ASN A 161 -12.34 -25.45 3.97
C ASN A 161 -11.55 -24.22 4.38
N ILE A 162 -11.63 -23.86 5.66
CA ILE A 162 -10.81 -22.78 6.24
C ILE A 162 -9.96 -23.36 7.36
N SER A 163 -8.68 -23.03 7.36
CA SER A 163 -7.80 -23.22 8.52
C SER A 163 -7.42 -21.85 9.08
N ILE A 164 -7.52 -21.69 10.40
CA ILE A 164 -7.14 -20.47 11.11
C ILE A 164 -6.17 -20.88 12.21
N GLY A 165 -5.00 -20.26 12.29
CA GLY A 165 -4.00 -20.61 13.31
C GLY A 165 -3.21 -19.40 13.80
N LYS A 166 -2.25 -19.68 14.69
CA LYS A 166 -1.27 -18.67 15.12
C LYS A 166 -0.12 -18.57 14.13
N LEU A 167 0.24 -17.35 13.75
CA LEU A 167 1.36 -17.10 12.84
C LEU A 167 2.72 -17.49 13.45
N SER A 168 2.88 -17.34 14.77
CA SER A 168 4.15 -17.51 15.48
C SER A 168 4.64 -18.96 15.56
N ASP A 169 3.73 -19.92 15.68
CA ASP A 169 4.04 -21.33 15.94
C ASP A 169 3.15 -22.32 15.17
N GLY A 170 2.18 -21.83 14.38
CA GLY A 170 1.23 -22.66 13.67
C GLY A 170 0.34 -23.50 14.59
N LYS A 171 0.32 -23.26 15.90
CA LYS A 171 -0.48 -24.03 16.87
C LYS A 171 -1.89 -23.41 17.01
N ASN A 172 -2.74 -24.12 17.74
CA ASN A 172 -4.14 -23.76 18.00
C ASN A 172 -4.94 -23.54 16.71
N GLN A 173 -4.77 -24.43 15.73
CA GLN A 173 -5.49 -24.28 14.48
C GLN A 173 -6.97 -24.63 14.69
N GLY A 174 -7.84 -23.68 14.38
CA GLY A 174 -9.25 -23.93 14.13
C GLY A 174 -9.42 -24.42 12.70
N PHE A 175 -10.28 -25.42 12.51
CA PHE A 175 -10.67 -25.91 11.20
C PHE A 175 -12.17 -25.72 11.03
N ILE A 176 -12.57 -25.05 9.96
CA ILE A 176 -13.97 -24.85 9.59
C ILE A 176 -14.22 -25.67 8.32
N PRO A 177 -14.92 -26.80 8.40
CA PRO A 177 -15.24 -27.58 7.21
C PRO A 177 -16.24 -26.83 6.32
N GLY A 178 -16.11 -27.02 5.01
CA GLY A 178 -17.00 -26.44 4.00
C GLY A 178 -18.41 -27.00 3.95
N GLY A 179 -18.70 -28.09 4.69
CA GLY A 179 -20.02 -28.69 4.79
C GLY A 179 -20.37 -29.69 3.68
N ASN A 180 -19.56 -29.81 2.63
CA ASN A 180 -19.75 -30.84 1.60
C ASN A 180 -19.13 -32.17 2.05
N ILE A 181 -19.96 -33.02 2.64
CA ILE A 181 -19.59 -34.35 3.16
C ILE A 181 -19.08 -35.29 2.04
N ASN A 182 -19.45 -35.05 0.78
CA ASN A 182 -19.26 -36.00 -0.34
C ASN A 182 -18.46 -35.50 -1.56
N GLY A 183 -17.89 -34.28 -1.59
CA GLY A 183 -17.08 -33.89 -2.74
C GLY A 183 -16.96 -32.39 -3.03
N PHE A 184 -16.09 -32.10 -4.00
CA PHE A 184 -15.72 -30.78 -4.51
C PHE A 184 -16.92 -29.82 -4.67
N SER A 185 -16.72 -28.57 -4.25
CA SER A 185 -17.63 -27.46 -4.53
C SER A 185 -17.40 -26.96 -5.96
N THR A 186 -18.13 -27.53 -6.91
CA THR A 186 -18.07 -27.16 -8.34
C THR A 186 -18.84 -25.88 -8.66
N ASP A 187 -19.62 -25.39 -7.72
CA ASP A 187 -20.59 -24.33 -8.00
C ASP A 187 -20.06 -22.96 -7.59
N VAL A 188 -18.93 -22.91 -6.88
CA VAL A 188 -18.35 -21.66 -6.38
C VAL A 188 -17.49 -21.01 -7.45
N LEU A 189 -17.91 -19.82 -7.87
CA LEU A 189 -17.27 -19.03 -8.92
C LEU A 189 -16.30 -18.00 -8.33
N CYS A 190 -16.77 -17.25 -7.34
CA CYS A 190 -15.99 -16.20 -6.67
C CYS A 190 -16.21 -16.24 -5.15
N PHE A 191 -15.32 -15.58 -4.43
CA PHE A 191 -15.40 -15.45 -2.99
C PHE A 191 -14.68 -14.19 -2.53
N ASP A 192 -15.07 -13.69 -1.37
CA ASP A 192 -14.28 -12.75 -0.58
C ASP A 192 -14.34 -13.13 0.90
N ILE A 193 -13.28 -12.87 1.63
CA ILE A 193 -13.14 -13.31 3.02
C ILE A 193 -12.40 -12.27 3.85
N ASN A 194 -12.95 -12.02 5.02
CA ASN A 194 -12.29 -11.26 6.08
C ASN A 194 -12.19 -12.12 7.35
N TRP A 195 -11.70 -11.55 8.45
CA TRP A 195 -11.53 -12.29 9.71
C TRP A 195 -12.83 -12.76 10.37
N ASN A 196 -13.99 -12.26 9.90
CA ASN A 196 -15.29 -12.44 10.53
C ASN A 196 -16.23 -13.25 9.63
N TYR A 197 -16.13 -13.06 8.32
CA TYR A 197 -17.06 -13.57 7.33
C TYR A 197 -16.34 -14.10 6.10
N LEU A 198 -16.90 -15.15 5.52
CA LEU A 198 -16.63 -15.61 4.15
C LEU A 198 -17.91 -15.40 3.34
N VAL A 199 -17.81 -14.74 2.20
CA VAL A 199 -18.91 -14.63 1.23
C VAL A 199 -18.53 -15.36 -0.05
N ILE A 200 -19.50 -16.09 -0.60
CA ILE A 200 -19.33 -16.93 -1.79
C ILE A 200 -20.40 -16.54 -2.80
N GLY A 201 -20.00 -16.40 -4.07
CA GLY A 201 -20.90 -16.31 -5.21
C GLY A 201 -20.87 -17.60 -6.04
N THR A 202 -22.04 -18.10 -6.42
CA THR A 202 -22.16 -19.38 -7.14
C THR A 202 -22.55 -19.20 -8.61
N LYS A 203 -22.40 -20.29 -9.38
CA LYS A 203 -22.81 -20.41 -10.78
C LYS A 203 -24.32 -20.28 -10.98
N ASN A 204 -25.13 -20.54 -9.95
CA ASN A 204 -26.59 -20.45 -10.01
C ASN A 204 -27.10 -19.09 -9.53
N GLY A 205 -26.20 -18.13 -9.25
CA GLY A 205 -26.57 -16.81 -8.74
C GLY A 205 -26.75 -16.73 -7.23
N GLU A 206 -26.66 -17.85 -6.49
CA GLU A 206 -26.76 -17.82 -5.02
C GLU A 206 -25.56 -17.08 -4.40
N ILE A 207 -25.84 -16.29 -3.36
CA ILE A 207 -24.81 -15.72 -2.49
C ILE A 207 -24.93 -16.37 -1.11
N ILE A 208 -23.80 -16.85 -0.60
CA ILE A 208 -23.71 -17.55 0.68
C ILE A 208 -22.76 -16.79 1.59
N LEU A 209 -23.26 -16.29 2.72
CA LEU A 209 -22.48 -15.64 3.76
C LEU A 209 -22.29 -16.59 4.95
N LYS A 210 -21.03 -16.87 5.30
CA LYS A 210 -20.64 -17.71 6.43
C LYS A 210 -19.96 -16.88 7.51
N ASN A 211 -20.46 -16.95 8.73
CA ASN A 211 -19.88 -16.30 9.90
C ASN A 211 -18.81 -17.19 10.55
N LEU A 212 -17.55 -16.74 10.50
CA LEU A 212 -16.39 -17.50 10.95
C LEU A 212 -16.28 -17.59 12.48
N TYR A 213 -16.86 -16.64 13.22
CA TYR A 213 -16.90 -16.69 14.68
C TYR A 213 -17.84 -17.78 15.19
N THR A 214 -19.04 -17.88 14.62
CA THR A 214 -20.00 -18.92 15.03
C THR A 214 -19.62 -20.29 14.46
N SER A 215 -19.04 -20.34 13.25
CA SER A 215 -18.50 -21.59 12.67
C SER A 215 -17.39 -22.26 13.48
N THR A 216 -16.63 -21.49 14.27
CA THR A 216 -15.58 -22.03 15.16
C THR A 216 -16.09 -22.36 16.57
N SER A 217 -17.36 -22.05 16.86
CA SER A 217 -17.97 -22.25 18.17
C SER A 217 -18.82 -23.53 18.17
N SER A 218 -18.32 -24.59 18.79
CA SER A 218 -18.99 -25.91 18.94
C SER A 218 -20.31 -25.89 19.72
N VAL A 219 -20.73 -24.73 20.23
CA VAL A 219 -21.89 -24.54 21.11
C VAL A 219 -23.06 -23.84 20.41
N SER A 220 -22.88 -23.25 19.22
CA SER A 220 -23.94 -22.45 18.60
C SER A 220 -24.93 -23.31 17.80
N GLN A 221 -26.20 -23.34 18.25
CA GLN A 221 -27.32 -23.89 17.48
C GLN A 221 -27.81 -22.95 16.35
N ARG A 222 -27.16 -21.80 16.17
CA ARG A 222 -27.49 -20.88 15.07
C ARG A 222 -26.81 -21.37 13.81
N SER A 223 -27.54 -21.38 12.69
CA SER A 223 -26.92 -21.54 11.37
C SER A 223 -25.81 -20.49 11.24
N SER A 224 -24.57 -20.95 11.06
CA SER A 224 -23.43 -20.06 10.78
C SER A 224 -23.44 -19.58 9.32
N VAL A 225 -24.40 -20.05 8.54
CA VAL A 225 -24.55 -19.79 7.11
C VAL A 225 -25.88 -19.07 6.87
N THR A 226 -25.81 -17.95 6.15
CA THR A 226 -26.94 -17.19 5.64
C THR A 226 -26.91 -17.29 4.12
N LYS A 227 -27.99 -17.77 3.51
CA LYS A 227 -28.18 -17.71 2.06
C LYS A 227 -28.97 -16.45 1.74
N PHE A 228 -28.56 -15.71 0.74
CA PHE A 228 -29.28 -14.52 0.29
C PHE A 228 -30.31 -14.96 -0.75
N ASP A 229 -31.56 -14.56 -0.55
CA ASP A 229 -32.64 -14.90 -1.46
C ASP A 229 -32.53 -14.07 -2.74
N THR A 230 -32.27 -14.74 -3.86
CA THR A 230 -32.17 -14.14 -5.21
C THR A 230 -33.41 -14.43 -6.02
N ILE A 231 -34.57 -13.99 -5.52
CA ILE A 231 -35.91 -14.37 -6.01
C ILE A 231 -36.14 -14.01 -7.49
N ASP A 232 -35.45 -12.99 -8.00
CA ASP A 232 -35.83 -12.36 -9.27
C ASP A 232 -34.96 -12.77 -10.49
N GLU A 233 -33.75 -13.31 -10.32
CA GLU A 233 -32.81 -13.63 -11.43
C GLU A 233 -31.70 -14.61 -10.98
N GLU A 234 -31.60 -15.78 -11.62
CA GLU A 234 -30.52 -16.78 -11.42
C GLU A 234 -29.33 -16.50 -12.36
N SER A 235 -28.70 -15.33 -12.24
CA SER A 235 -27.50 -15.00 -13.03
C SER A 235 -26.22 -15.39 -12.28
N PRO A 236 -25.25 -16.11 -12.89
CA PRO A 236 -24.00 -16.50 -12.24
C PRO A 236 -23.26 -15.32 -11.60
N ILE A 237 -22.76 -15.48 -10.38
CA ILE A 237 -21.98 -14.43 -9.70
C ILE A 237 -20.50 -14.55 -10.10
N MET A 238 -20.03 -13.59 -10.89
CA MET A 238 -18.70 -13.61 -11.51
C MET A 238 -17.62 -12.97 -10.64
N ASP A 239 -17.99 -12.00 -9.82
CA ASP A 239 -17.11 -11.39 -8.83
C ASP A 239 -17.89 -10.91 -7.61
N ILE A 240 -17.24 -10.92 -6.45
CA ILE A 240 -17.84 -10.49 -5.19
C ILE A 240 -16.78 -9.85 -4.30
N ILE A 241 -17.12 -8.74 -3.67
CA ILE A 241 -16.27 -8.06 -2.68
C ILE A 241 -17.10 -7.67 -1.45
N MET A 242 -16.45 -7.56 -0.30
CA MET A 242 -17.11 -7.32 0.97
C MET A 242 -16.28 -6.40 1.87
N ASN A 243 -16.96 -5.46 2.52
CA ASN A 243 -16.39 -4.72 3.65
C ASN A 243 -16.96 -5.25 4.98
N LYS A 244 -16.95 -4.44 6.04
CA LYS A 244 -17.46 -4.87 7.34
C LYS A 244 -18.98 -5.05 7.41
N ASP A 245 -19.73 -4.38 6.54
CA ASP A 245 -21.19 -4.20 6.66
C ASP A 245 -21.95 -4.44 5.34
N VAL A 246 -21.27 -4.39 4.20
CA VAL A 246 -21.85 -4.41 2.85
C VAL A 246 -21.07 -5.38 1.96
N ILE A 247 -21.81 -6.10 1.12
CA ILE A 247 -21.30 -6.98 0.07
C ILE A 247 -21.70 -6.39 -1.29
N ILE A 248 -20.82 -6.42 -2.27
CA ILE A 248 -21.09 -6.04 -3.66
C ILE A 248 -20.84 -7.25 -4.53
N SER A 249 -21.84 -7.66 -5.31
CA SER A 249 -21.77 -8.78 -6.24
C SER A 249 -21.98 -8.31 -7.67
N GLY A 250 -21.24 -8.88 -8.62
CA GLY A 250 -21.41 -8.68 -10.06
C GLY A 250 -21.79 -9.97 -10.75
N SER A 251 -22.82 -9.91 -11.58
CA SER A 251 -23.32 -11.07 -12.32
C SER A 251 -22.73 -11.17 -13.74
N PHE A 252 -22.97 -12.32 -14.36
CA PHE A 252 -22.65 -12.57 -15.77
C PHE A 252 -23.46 -11.66 -16.71
N GLU A 253 -24.66 -11.25 -16.31
CA GLU A 253 -25.56 -10.39 -17.11
C GLU A 253 -25.39 -8.89 -16.82
N GLY A 254 -24.24 -8.46 -16.28
CA GLY A 254 -23.98 -7.04 -16.05
C GLY A 254 -24.75 -6.42 -14.88
N ILE A 255 -25.27 -7.23 -13.96
CA ILE A 255 -26.04 -6.73 -12.81
C ILE A 255 -25.13 -6.63 -11.59
N ILE A 256 -25.04 -5.43 -11.02
CA ILE A 256 -24.41 -5.18 -9.72
C ILE A 256 -25.50 -5.11 -8.67
N LYS A 257 -25.32 -5.85 -7.58
CA LYS A 257 -26.16 -5.76 -6.39
C LYS A 257 -25.30 -5.46 -5.17
N CYS A 258 -25.73 -4.51 -4.36
CA CYS A 258 -25.17 -4.29 -3.02
C CYS A 258 -26.10 -4.88 -1.98
N TRP A 259 -25.56 -5.59 -1.00
CA TRP A 259 -26.29 -6.33 0.02
C TRP A 259 -25.83 -5.92 1.41
N ASP A 260 -26.75 -5.88 2.36
CA ASP A 260 -26.37 -5.91 3.78
C ASP A 260 -25.97 -7.34 4.20
N LEU A 261 -25.41 -7.49 5.40
CA LEU A 261 -25.04 -8.80 5.95
C LEU A 261 -26.24 -9.69 6.30
N GLN A 262 -27.47 -9.14 6.29
CA GLN A 262 -28.70 -9.88 6.50
C GLN A 262 -29.25 -10.46 5.19
N GLY A 263 -28.65 -10.12 4.04
CA GLY A 263 -29.06 -10.58 2.72
C GLY A 263 -30.10 -9.71 2.03
N LYS A 264 -30.36 -8.50 2.55
CA LYS A 264 -31.26 -7.55 1.89
C LYS A 264 -30.49 -6.75 0.83
N ILE A 265 -31.10 -6.60 -0.33
CA ILE A 265 -30.58 -5.73 -1.40
C ILE A 265 -30.72 -4.27 -0.96
N VAL A 266 -29.59 -3.57 -0.96
CA VAL A 266 -29.48 -2.13 -0.72
C VAL A 266 -29.51 -1.35 -2.03
N LYS A 267 -28.83 -1.86 -3.08
CA LYS A 267 -28.66 -1.20 -4.39
C LYS A 267 -28.70 -2.21 -5.53
N LYS A 268 -29.22 -1.81 -6.68
CA LYS A 268 -29.22 -2.60 -7.93
C LYS A 268 -28.87 -1.67 -9.10
N ILE A 269 -27.77 -1.97 -9.80
CA ILE A 269 -27.28 -1.21 -10.96
C ILE A 269 -27.13 -2.20 -12.12
N ASN A 270 -27.51 -1.79 -13.34
CA ASN A 270 -27.42 -2.61 -14.55
C ASN A 270 -26.44 -1.96 -15.55
N LEU A 271 -25.46 -2.73 -16.03
CA LEU A 271 -24.38 -2.31 -16.93
C LEU A 271 -24.53 -2.88 -18.34
N GLU A 272 -25.68 -2.64 -18.96
CA GLU A 272 -25.91 -2.92 -20.39
C GLU A 272 -25.63 -4.39 -20.81
N GLU A 273 -25.89 -5.34 -19.91
CA GLU A 273 -25.70 -6.79 -20.16
C GLU A 273 -24.23 -7.22 -20.44
N GLU A 274 -23.25 -6.39 -20.07
CA GLU A 274 -21.83 -6.74 -20.19
C GLU A 274 -21.36 -7.63 -19.03
N VAL A 275 -20.60 -8.69 -19.33
CA VAL A 275 -20.12 -9.64 -18.32
C VAL A 275 -19.21 -8.93 -17.33
N ILE A 276 -19.54 -8.97 -16.03
CA ILE A 276 -18.70 -8.38 -14.99
C ILE A 276 -17.57 -9.34 -14.65
N TYR A 277 -16.32 -8.92 -14.85
CA TYR A 277 -15.14 -9.71 -14.50
C TYR A 277 -14.54 -9.32 -13.16
N ASN A 278 -14.42 -8.02 -12.87
CA ASN A 278 -13.86 -7.57 -11.60
C ASN A 278 -14.64 -6.40 -11.02
N ILE A 279 -14.76 -6.38 -9.70
CA ILE A 279 -15.28 -5.26 -8.93
C ILE A 279 -14.21 -4.82 -7.93
N SER A 280 -14.04 -3.51 -7.81
CA SER A 280 -13.30 -2.89 -6.73
C SER A 280 -14.13 -1.74 -6.18
N SER A 281 -14.09 -1.53 -4.87
CA SER A 281 -14.72 -0.34 -4.27
C SER A 281 -13.93 0.14 -3.05
N ASP A 282 -13.92 1.45 -2.84
CA ASP A 282 -13.53 2.06 -1.57
C ASP A 282 -14.66 2.04 -0.52
N PHE A 283 -15.85 1.54 -0.92
CA PHE A 283 -17.10 1.52 -0.16
C PHE A 283 -17.49 2.89 0.42
N LYS A 284 -17.05 3.98 -0.24
CA LYS A 284 -17.27 5.36 0.22
C LYS A 284 -17.71 6.27 -0.91
N LYS A 285 -16.96 6.29 -2.01
CA LYS A 285 -17.13 7.21 -3.12
C LYS A 285 -17.25 6.49 -4.46
N HIS A 286 -16.49 5.44 -4.71
CA HIS A 286 -16.45 4.82 -6.04
C HIS A 286 -16.65 3.30 -6.00
N ILE A 287 -17.36 2.80 -7.00
CA ILE A 287 -17.34 1.39 -7.42
C ILE A 287 -16.74 1.37 -8.82
N ILE A 288 -15.64 0.64 -8.98
CA ILE A 288 -14.98 0.40 -10.25
C ILE A 288 -15.34 -0.99 -10.70
N VAL A 289 -15.92 -1.10 -11.89
CA VAL A 289 -16.34 -2.39 -12.47
C VAL A 289 -15.67 -2.59 -13.80
N ASN A 290 -14.88 -3.64 -13.90
CA ASN A 290 -14.34 -4.11 -15.17
C ASN A 290 -15.27 -5.17 -15.76
N THR A 291 -15.65 -4.94 -17.00
CA THR A 291 -16.51 -5.82 -17.80
C THR A 291 -15.73 -6.40 -18.98
N ASP A 292 -16.40 -7.08 -19.91
CA ASP A 292 -15.79 -7.66 -21.10
C ASP A 292 -15.15 -6.61 -22.03
N ARG A 293 -15.73 -5.41 -22.09
CA ARG A 293 -15.35 -4.34 -23.02
C ARG A 293 -15.05 -3.02 -22.33
N HIS A 294 -15.64 -2.75 -21.18
CA HIS A 294 -15.55 -1.44 -20.55
C HIS A 294 -15.10 -1.50 -19.08
N ILE A 295 -14.64 -0.35 -18.62
CA ILE A 295 -14.51 -0.04 -17.20
C ILE A 295 -15.57 1.01 -16.87
N PHE A 296 -16.44 0.66 -15.94
CA PHE A 296 -17.42 1.58 -15.37
C PHE A 296 -16.91 2.14 -14.05
N VAL A 297 -17.06 3.45 -13.90
CA VAL A 297 -16.81 4.18 -12.66
C VAL A 297 -18.16 4.66 -12.17
N ILE A 298 -18.59 4.19 -11.03
CA ILE A 298 -19.92 4.44 -10.48
C ILE A 298 -19.77 5.16 -9.15
N ASP A 299 -20.60 6.19 -8.93
CA ASP A 299 -20.67 6.85 -7.63
C ASP A 299 -21.32 5.90 -6.61
N TYR A 300 -20.60 5.63 -5.52
CA TYR A 300 -21.07 4.70 -4.50
C TYR A 300 -22.36 5.19 -3.84
N GLN A 301 -22.59 6.50 -3.70
CA GLN A 301 -23.74 7.05 -2.97
C GLN A 301 -24.95 7.22 -3.88
N THR A 302 -24.77 7.83 -5.05
CA THR A 302 -25.87 8.19 -5.98
C THR A 302 -26.25 7.07 -6.93
N GLU A 303 -25.42 6.03 -7.07
CA GLU A 303 -25.61 4.91 -8.01
C GLU A 303 -25.48 5.33 -9.49
N GLU A 304 -25.05 6.57 -9.75
CA GLU A 304 -24.87 7.08 -11.10
C GLU A 304 -23.54 6.61 -11.71
N ILE A 305 -23.58 6.28 -13.00
CA ILE A 305 -22.39 5.97 -13.79
C ILE A 305 -21.67 7.28 -14.09
N ILE A 306 -20.54 7.51 -13.44
CA ILE A 306 -19.69 8.69 -13.63
C ILE A 306 -18.95 8.60 -14.97
N SER A 307 -18.44 7.41 -15.30
CA SER A 307 -17.74 7.22 -16.57
C SER A 307 -17.81 5.80 -17.09
N LYS A 308 -17.81 5.67 -18.41
CA LYS A 308 -17.64 4.43 -19.17
C LYS A 308 -16.38 4.56 -20.02
N ILE A 309 -15.38 3.73 -19.76
CA ILE A 309 -14.06 3.78 -20.39
C ILE A 309 -13.91 2.50 -21.23
N ASP A 310 -13.58 2.64 -22.51
CA ASP A 310 -13.29 1.50 -23.40
C ASP A 310 -11.97 0.82 -22.98
N LEU A 311 -12.00 -0.50 -22.80
CA LEU A 311 -10.81 -1.28 -22.51
C LEU A 311 -9.86 -1.32 -23.70
N GLY A 312 -10.37 -1.25 -24.93
CA GLY A 312 -9.64 -1.38 -26.19
C GLY A 312 -9.24 -2.82 -26.52
N PHE A 313 -9.85 -3.82 -25.89
CA PHE A 313 -9.79 -5.25 -26.20
C PHE A 313 -10.99 -5.97 -25.56
N ILE A 314 -11.26 -7.20 -25.98
CA ILE A 314 -12.29 -8.06 -25.40
C ILE A 314 -11.60 -9.20 -24.64
N ILE A 315 -12.00 -9.43 -23.38
CA ILE A 315 -11.36 -10.43 -22.50
C ILE A 315 -11.67 -11.87 -22.95
N ASN A 316 -12.81 -12.10 -23.59
CA ASN A 316 -13.18 -13.40 -24.13
C ASN A 316 -13.76 -13.27 -25.54
N GLU A 317 -12.99 -13.66 -26.55
CA GLU A 317 -13.45 -13.69 -27.95
C GLU A 317 -14.21 -15.00 -28.28
N ASN A 318 -14.13 -16.03 -27.43
CA ASN A 318 -14.72 -17.34 -27.70
C ASN A 318 -16.08 -17.51 -27.00
N GLU A 319 -17.10 -17.98 -27.74
CA GLU A 319 -18.49 -18.14 -27.28
C GLU A 319 -18.73 -19.30 -26.28
N SER A 320 -17.71 -20.04 -25.86
CA SER A 320 -17.91 -21.18 -24.93
C SER A 320 -18.33 -20.68 -23.53
N ILE A 321 -19.56 -21.03 -23.12
CA ILE A 321 -20.22 -20.65 -21.85
C ILE A 321 -19.70 -21.50 -20.67
N GLU A 322 -18.39 -21.68 -20.54
CA GLU A 322 -17.80 -22.30 -19.35
C GLU A 322 -17.32 -21.20 -18.40
N TYR A 323 -18.15 -20.87 -17.40
CA TYR A 323 -17.87 -19.82 -16.42
C TYR A 323 -16.54 -20.01 -15.68
N ASP A 324 -16.15 -21.27 -15.43
CA ASP A 324 -14.86 -21.60 -14.82
C ASP A 324 -13.67 -21.18 -15.68
N LEU A 325 -13.77 -21.30 -17.02
CA LEU A 325 -12.73 -20.84 -17.94
C LEU A 325 -12.69 -19.32 -17.98
N LEU A 326 -13.84 -18.66 -17.95
CA LEU A 326 -13.95 -17.19 -17.88
C LEU A 326 -13.24 -16.63 -16.64
N ILE A 327 -13.49 -17.22 -15.47
CA ILE A 327 -12.86 -16.77 -14.21
C ILE A 327 -11.35 -17.02 -14.19
N ARG A 328 -10.87 -18.03 -14.90
CA ARG A 328 -9.43 -18.31 -15.02
C ARG A 328 -8.72 -17.42 -16.03
N SER A 329 -9.44 -16.99 -17.07
CA SER A 329 -8.90 -16.18 -18.17
C SER A 329 -9.14 -14.67 -18.01
N LYS A 330 -9.93 -14.26 -17.00
CA LYS A 330 -10.16 -12.84 -16.74
C LYS A 330 -8.86 -12.11 -16.42
N ASN A 331 -8.85 -10.84 -16.78
CA ASN A 331 -7.80 -9.89 -16.42
C ASN A 331 -7.68 -9.71 -14.90
N LYS A 332 -6.62 -9.01 -14.49
CA LYS A 332 -6.44 -8.54 -13.12
C LYS A 332 -6.73 -7.04 -13.05
N LEU A 333 -7.53 -6.66 -12.06
CA LEU A 333 -7.87 -5.28 -11.73
C LEU A 333 -7.18 -4.90 -10.43
N ASP A 334 -6.50 -3.75 -10.43
CA ASP A 334 -6.08 -3.05 -9.22
C ASP A 334 -6.47 -1.58 -9.32
N VAL A 335 -6.78 -0.95 -8.19
CA VAL A 335 -7.29 0.43 -8.15
C VAL A 335 -6.59 1.21 -7.04
N ASP A 336 -5.91 2.27 -7.43
CA ASP A 336 -5.41 3.29 -6.52
C ASP A 336 -6.43 4.42 -6.43
N TYR A 337 -7.30 4.35 -5.41
CA TYR A 337 -8.29 5.39 -5.14
C TYR A 337 -7.67 6.73 -4.72
N GLY A 338 -6.44 6.72 -4.20
CA GLY A 338 -5.74 7.94 -3.76
C GLY A 338 -5.23 8.76 -4.93
N THR A 339 -4.63 8.11 -5.94
CA THR A 339 -4.20 8.78 -7.18
C THR A 339 -5.18 8.64 -8.35
N GLN A 340 -6.34 8.03 -8.09
CA GLN A 340 -7.44 7.81 -9.03
C GLN A 340 -7.01 7.11 -10.33
N LYS A 341 -6.30 5.99 -10.15
CA LYS A 341 -5.81 5.15 -11.25
C LYS A 341 -6.40 3.75 -11.18
N ILE A 342 -6.69 3.21 -12.35
CA ILE A 342 -7.14 1.84 -12.55
C ILE A 342 -6.08 1.13 -13.35
N ILE A 343 -5.60 0.00 -12.85
CA ILE A 343 -4.57 -0.81 -13.47
C ILE A 343 -5.21 -2.11 -13.92
N ILE A 344 -5.13 -2.38 -15.23
CA ILE A 344 -5.57 -3.64 -15.83
C ILE A 344 -4.35 -4.38 -16.35
N CYS A 345 -4.16 -5.61 -15.87
CA CYS A 345 -3.20 -6.55 -16.44
C CYS A 345 -3.96 -7.63 -17.20
N TYR A 346 -3.64 -7.81 -18.48
CA TYR A 346 -4.26 -8.83 -19.32
C TYR A 346 -3.28 -9.31 -20.40
N LYS A 347 -3.00 -10.62 -20.43
CA LYS A 347 -2.01 -11.23 -21.34
C LYS A 347 -0.67 -10.51 -21.20
N SER A 348 -0.12 -9.94 -22.26
CA SER A 348 1.15 -9.20 -22.27
C SER A 348 0.99 -7.68 -22.09
N PHE A 349 -0.17 -7.20 -21.63
CA PHE A 349 -0.44 -5.78 -21.48
C PHE A 349 -0.70 -5.37 -20.04
N ILE A 350 -0.12 -4.25 -19.65
CA ILE A 350 -0.49 -3.50 -18.45
C ILE A 350 -1.00 -2.13 -18.91
N ARG A 351 -2.28 -1.86 -18.69
CA ARG A 351 -2.92 -0.57 -18.98
C ARG A 351 -3.25 0.16 -17.69
N VAL A 352 -2.97 1.46 -17.66
CA VAL A 352 -3.30 2.36 -16.56
C VAL A 352 -4.26 3.42 -17.08
N PHE A 353 -5.46 3.44 -16.53
CA PHE A 353 -6.52 4.40 -16.81
C PHE A 353 -6.63 5.39 -15.65
N TYR A 354 -6.98 6.64 -15.96
CA TYR A 354 -7.26 7.68 -14.97
C TYR A 354 -8.75 7.93 -14.95
N PHE A 355 -9.35 8.04 -13.76
CA PHE A 355 -10.79 8.29 -13.61
C PHE A 355 -11.15 9.63 -12.95
N ASP A 356 -10.16 10.48 -12.67
CA ASP A 356 -10.37 11.84 -12.11
C ASP A 356 -10.52 12.93 -13.18
N ASN A 357 -10.16 12.65 -14.43
CA ASN A 357 -9.99 13.67 -15.45
C ASN A 357 -10.87 13.40 -16.67
N HIS A 358 -11.62 14.40 -17.10
CA HIS A 358 -12.39 14.42 -18.36
C HIS A 358 -11.57 14.11 -19.63
N ASN A 359 -10.24 14.01 -19.51
CA ASN A 359 -9.38 13.44 -20.54
C ASN A 359 -9.05 11.99 -20.18
N TYR A 360 -9.75 11.06 -20.83
CA TYR A 360 -9.57 9.61 -20.78
C TYR A 360 -8.22 9.17 -21.38
N SER A 361 -7.12 9.67 -20.81
CA SER A 361 -5.79 9.22 -21.17
C SER A 361 -5.54 7.85 -20.51
N HIS A 362 -5.00 6.91 -21.27
CA HIS A 362 -4.45 5.69 -20.72
C HIS A 362 -2.96 5.62 -21.03
N ARG A 363 -2.21 4.91 -20.18
CA ARG A 363 -0.84 4.50 -20.47
C ARG A 363 -0.82 3.00 -20.65
N GLU A 364 -0.11 2.53 -21.66
CA GLU A 364 0.09 1.11 -21.91
C GLU A 364 1.56 0.76 -21.80
N LEU A 365 1.83 -0.35 -21.11
CA LEU A 365 3.08 -1.08 -21.19
C LEU A 365 2.80 -2.43 -21.83
N LYS A 366 3.48 -2.69 -22.96
CA LYS A 366 3.47 -3.99 -23.61
C LYS A 366 4.71 -4.76 -23.19
N LEU A 367 4.52 -5.94 -22.62
CA LEU A 367 5.58 -6.85 -22.23
C LEU A 367 6.13 -7.59 -23.45
N GLU A 368 7.30 -8.21 -23.28
CA GLU A 368 7.89 -9.07 -24.29
C GLU A 368 6.93 -10.22 -24.64
N LYS A 369 6.99 -10.68 -25.90
CA LYS A 369 5.99 -11.61 -26.47
C LYS A 369 5.81 -12.92 -25.70
N ASP A 370 6.80 -13.31 -24.90
CA ASP A 370 6.83 -14.58 -24.19
C ASP A 370 6.31 -14.45 -22.74
N ILE A 371 5.91 -13.25 -22.30
CA ILE A 371 5.41 -12.99 -20.94
C ILE A 371 3.91 -12.74 -20.98
N GLU A 372 3.14 -13.68 -20.41
CA GLU A 372 1.71 -13.54 -20.13
C GLU A 372 1.49 -13.40 -18.62
N LEU A 373 0.68 -12.40 -18.23
CA LEU A 373 0.32 -12.08 -16.85
C LEU A 373 -1.02 -12.70 -16.43
#